data_AF-A0A960SJB9-F1
#
_entry.id   AF-A0A960SJB9-F1
#
_cell.length_a   1.000
_cell.length_b   1.000
_cell.length_c   1.000
_cell.angle_alpha   90.00
_cell.angle_beta   90.00
_cell.angle_gamma   90.00
#
_symmetry.space_group_name_H-M   'P 1'
#
loop_
_entity.id
_entity.type
_entity.pdbx_description
1 polymer ?
#
loop_
_entity_poly.entity_id
_entity_poly.type
_entity_poly.pdbx_seq_one_letter_code
_entity_poly.pdbx_strand_id
1 'polypeptide(L)'
;RVLFAETGIGTLCRYDASAFPWEVDPALLVSNVLVTPIPGYATNNSAPFTPILDGVIHFRTTVHDAEGLEMSWWRTNILFQSGLYYGPEVRLQPDLLLQETRYGFLSNALPAYVEIELGVLEPRTLEQYRSFGSGSPLARKFLAEHSGQVHLFRQRVPIRLGAEMRAVNLP
;
A
#
# COMPACT_ATOMS: atom_id res chain seq x y z
N ARG A 1 1.75 5.09 -3.09
CA ARG A 1 0.32 4.95 -3.49
C ARG A 1 0.29 4.65 -4.99
N VAL A 2 -0.61 3.78 -5.46
CA VAL A 2 -0.84 3.62 -6.91
C VAL A 2 -1.87 4.66 -7.35
N LEU A 3 -1.53 5.47 -8.36
CA LEU A 3 -2.37 6.53 -8.94
C LEU A 3 -2.87 6.12 -10.32
N PHE A 4 -3.95 6.76 -10.78
CA PHE A 4 -4.54 6.57 -12.12
C PHE A 4 -4.98 5.13 -12.45
N ALA A 5 -5.27 4.31 -11.43
CA ALA A 5 -5.62 2.90 -11.59
C ALA A 5 -7.07 2.63 -12.03
N GLU A 6 -7.83 3.65 -12.43
CA GLU A 6 -9.27 3.56 -12.76
C GLU A 6 -9.58 2.55 -13.88
N THR A 7 -8.58 2.26 -14.72
CA THR A 7 -8.71 1.34 -15.86
C THR A 7 -8.12 -0.05 -15.59
N GLY A 8 -7.66 -0.31 -14.36
CA GLY A 8 -7.00 -1.54 -13.94
C GLY A 8 -5.46 -1.50 -14.01
N ILE A 9 -4.86 -0.43 -14.55
CA ILE A 9 -3.42 -0.19 -14.53
C ILE A 9 -3.16 1.18 -13.96
N GLY A 10 -2.20 1.29 -13.05
CA GLY A 10 -1.78 2.56 -12.48
C GLY A 10 -0.27 2.76 -12.47
N THR A 11 0.11 3.87 -11.85
CA THR A 11 1.49 4.28 -11.63
C THR A 11 1.76 4.27 -10.13
N LEU A 12 2.77 3.52 -9.70
CA LEU A 12 3.25 3.58 -8.32
C LEU A 12 3.99 4.90 -8.12
N CYS A 13 3.50 5.70 -7.18
CA CYS A 13 4.09 6.98 -6.82
C CYS A 13 4.52 7.01 -5.34
N ARG A 14 5.65 7.68 -5.09
CA ARG A 14 6.11 8.08 -3.76
C ARG A 14 5.43 9.37 -3.35
N TYR A 15 4.93 9.44 -2.11
CA TYR A 15 4.48 10.67 -1.51
C TYR A 15 5.61 11.25 -0.65
N ASP A 16 5.97 12.51 -0.87
CA ASP A 16 7.01 13.21 -0.13
C ASP A 16 6.44 14.53 0.43
N ALA A 17 6.34 14.65 1.75
CA ALA A 17 5.95 15.90 2.40
C ALA A 17 7.06 16.36 3.36
N SER A 18 7.37 17.65 3.32
CA SER A 18 8.25 18.31 4.29
C SER A 18 7.38 19.10 5.25
N ALA A 19 7.54 18.85 6.54
CA ALA A 19 6.90 19.64 7.57
C ALA A 19 7.68 19.50 8.88
N PHE A 20 7.57 20.50 9.74
CA PHE A 20 8.28 20.47 11.02
C PHE A 20 7.66 19.40 11.94
N PRO A 21 8.43 18.80 12.88
CA PRO A 21 7.93 17.74 13.77
C PRO A 21 6.71 18.13 14.61
N TRP A 22 6.48 19.42 14.85
CA TRP A 22 5.32 19.95 15.57
C TRP A 22 4.14 20.32 14.65
N GLU A 23 4.33 20.33 13.34
CA GLU A 23 3.30 20.61 12.34
C GLU A 23 2.65 19.33 11.79
N VAL A 24 3.35 18.19 11.93
CA VAL A 24 2.86 16.89 11.49
C VAL A 24 2.43 16.08 12.70
N ASP A 25 1.14 15.79 12.79
CA ASP A 25 0.70 14.64 13.57
C ASP A 25 1.04 13.36 12.77
N PRO A 26 1.97 12.51 13.24
CA PRO A 26 2.33 11.27 12.56
C PRO A 26 1.12 10.35 12.36
N ALA A 27 0.12 10.42 13.24
CA ALA A 27 -1.11 9.65 13.13
C ALA A 27 -1.95 10.06 11.90
N LEU A 28 -1.75 11.27 11.38
CA LEU A 28 -2.46 11.79 10.20
C LEU A 28 -1.70 11.59 8.89
N LEU A 29 -0.46 11.07 8.91
CA LEU A 29 0.34 10.91 7.68
C LEU A 29 -0.37 10.10 6.59
N VAL A 30 -0.98 8.97 6.97
CA VAL A 30 -1.74 8.13 6.03
C VAL A 30 -2.97 8.88 5.51
N SER A 31 -3.69 9.59 6.38
CA SER A 31 -4.84 10.42 5.98
C SER A 31 -4.42 11.48 4.97
N ASN A 32 -3.33 12.21 5.26
CA ASN A 32 -2.78 13.25 4.40
C ASN A 32 -2.43 12.71 3.00
N VAL A 33 -1.77 11.54 2.91
CA VAL A 33 -1.48 10.87 1.64
C VAL A 33 -2.75 10.53 0.85
N LEU A 34 -3.82 10.13 1.54
CA LEU A 34 -5.08 9.73 0.89
C LEU A 34 -5.89 10.92 0.38
N VAL A 35 -5.91 12.04 1.13
CA VAL A 35 -6.68 13.25 0.78
C VAL A 35 -5.91 14.26 -0.08
N THR A 36 -4.59 14.10 -0.24
CA THR A 36 -3.79 15.00 -1.09
C THR A 36 -4.27 14.96 -2.54
N PRO A 37 -4.49 16.13 -3.20
CA PRO A 37 -4.88 16.19 -4.60
C PRO A 37 -3.91 15.45 -5.52
N ILE A 38 -4.45 14.71 -6.47
CA ILE A 38 -3.67 13.95 -7.46
C ILE A 38 -3.28 14.89 -8.63
N PRO A 39 -2.03 14.86 -9.14
CA PRO A 39 -1.65 15.64 -10.31
C PRO A 39 -2.62 15.41 -11.48
N GLY A 40 -3.15 16.48 -12.08
CA GLY A 40 -4.12 16.40 -13.18
C GLY A 40 -5.58 16.64 -12.80
N TYR A 41 -5.94 16.65 -11.50
CA TYR A 41 -7.30 16.93 -11.01
C TYR A 41 -7.50 18.34 -10.37
N ALA A 42 -6.56 19.26 -10.57
CA ALA A 42 -6.48 20.66 -10.10
C ALA A 42 -5.77 20.90 -8.75
N THR A 43 -4.61 21.56 -8.78
CA THR A 43 -4.36 22.98 -8.48
C THR A 43 -2.86 23.22 -8.70
N ASN A 44 -2.48 24.49 -8.82
CA ASN A 44 -1.17 25.10 -9.06
C ASN A 44 -0.03 24.74 -8.07
N ASN A 45 -0.20 23.69 -7.25
CA ASN A 45 0.88 23.03 -6.54
C ASN A 45 1.19 21.71 -7.25
N SER A 46 2.44 21.53 -7.69
CA SER A 46 2.96 20.21 -8.04
C SER A 46 2.68 19.28 -6.86
N ALA A 47 1.75 18.34 -7.04
CA ALA A 47 1.39 17.45 -5.95
C ALA A 47 2.65 16.69 -5.48
N PRO A 48 2.77 16.37 -4.18
CA PRO A 48 3.92 15.71 -3.58
C PRO A 48 4.13 14.25 -4.02
N PHE A 49 3.67 13.88 -5.23
CA PHE A 49 3.74 12.55 -5.78
C PHE A 49 4.81 12.46 -6.87
N THR A 50 5.87 11.70 -6.60
CA THR A 50 6.91 11.38 -7.58
C THR A 50 6.64 10.00 -8.18
N PRO A 51 6.54 9.83 -9.52
CA PRO A 51 6.35 8.53 -10.13
C PRO A 51 7.60 7.65 -9.94
N ILE A 52 7.39 6.39 -9.57
CA ILE A 52 8.45 5.37 -9.43
C ILE A 52 8.35 4.37 -10.58
N LEU A 53 7.15 3.87 -10.86
CA LEU A 53 6.94 2.76 -11.78
C LEU A 53 5.56 2.79 -12.43
N ASP A 54 5.54 2.72 -13.75
CA ASP A 54 4.32 2.56 -14.56
C ASP A 54 3.95 1.09 -14.76
N GLY A 55 2.71 0.84 -15.16
CA GLY A 55 2.25 -0.50 -15.55
C GLY A 55 1.87 -1.38 -14.36
N VAL A 56 1.61 -0.78 -13.20
CA VAL A 56 1.26 -1.52 -11.99
C VAL A 56 -0.19 -2.00 -12.09
N ILE A 57 -0.37 -3.31 -12.14
CA ILE A 57 -1.68 -3.99 -12.23
C ILE A 57 -2.07 -4.67 -10.91
N HIS A 58 -1.09 -5.02 -10.09
CA HIS A 58 -1.29 -5.58 -8.74
C HIS A 58 -0.40 -4.85 -7.76
N PHE A 59 -0.97 -4.38 -6.66
CA PHE A 59 -0.22 -3.84 -5.54
C PHE A 59 -0.94 -4.17 -4.25
N ARG A 60 -0.32 -5.01 -3.42
CA ARG A 60 -0.91 -5.48 -2.18
C ARG A 60 0.12 -5.44 -1.07
N THR A 61 -0.34 -5.03 0.11
CA THR A 61 0.46 -5.03 1.33
C THR A 61 -0.21 -5.92 2.37
N THR A 62 0.49 -6.96 2.81
CA THR A 62 0.02 -7.91 3.80
C THR A 62 0.91 -7.83 5.03
N VAL A 63 0.29 -7.90 6.21
CA VAL A 63 1.01 -7.71 7.46
C VAL A 63 1.05 -9.03 8.24
N HIS A 64 2.18 -9.32 8.89
CA HIS A 64 2.37 -10.55 9.67
C HIS A 64 2.74 -10.28 11.13
N ASP A 65 2.25 -11.14 12.02
CA ASP A 65 2.58 -11.14 13.45
C ASP A 65 3.94 -11.80 13.75
N ALA A 66 4.29 -11.86 15.04
CA ALA A 66 5.57 -12.40 15.52
C ALA A 66 5.77 -13.89 15.15
N GLU A 67 4.67 -14.62 15.03
CA GLU A 67 4.62 -16.02 14.60
C GLU A 67 4.70 -16.16 13.07
N GLY A 68 4.71 -15.05 12.33
CA GLY A 68 4.76 -15.01 10.87
C GLY A 68 3.42 -15.28 10.19
N LEU A 69 2.32 -15.29 10.95
CA LEU A 69 0.97 -15.49 10.44
C LEU A 69 0.42 -14.20 9.88
N GLU A 70 -0.35 -14.31 8.80
CA GLU A 70 -1.06 -13.17 8.22
C GLU A 70 -2.08 -12.61 9.22
N MET A 71 -1.98 -11.32 9.48
CA MET A 71 -2.98 -10.55 10.19
C MET A 71 -4.11 -10.22 9.21
N SER A 72 -5.30 -10.75 9.44
CA SER A 72 -6.47 -10.42 8.64
C SER A 72 -7.70 -10.17 9.49
N TRP A 73 -8.57 -9.26 9.04
CA TRP A 73 -9.76 -8.91 9.81
C TRP A 73 -10.67 -10.14 10.00
N TRP A 74 -10.90 -10.95 8.97
CA TRP A 74 -11.77 -12.13 9.06
C TRP A 74 -11.20 -13.32 9.85
N ARG A 75 -9.92 -13.31 10.27
CA ARG A 75 -9.29 -14.39 11.05
C ARG A 75 -9.22 -14.14 12.55
N THR A 76 -9.64 -12.98 13.04
CA THR A 76 -9.61 -12.66 14.48
C THR A 76 -10.93 -12.98 15.16
N ASN A 77 -10.88 -13.76 16.24
CA ASN A 77 -12.06 -14.22 17.00
C ASN A 77 -12.65 -13.16 17.97
N ILE A 78 -12.27 -11.88 17.84
CA ILE A 78 -12.66 -10.81 18.79
C ILE A 78 -13.62 -9.83 18.11
N LEU A 79 -14.93 -10.09 18.24
CA LEU A 79 -16.02 -9.24 17.74
C LEU A 79 -16.25 -8.03 18.65
N PHE A 80 -16.02 -6.81 18.16
CA PHE A 80 -16.60 -5.59 18.72
C PHE A 80 -17.21 -4.72 17.61
N GLN A 81 -18.26 -3.98 17.98
CA GLN A 81 -19.23 -3.28 17.12
C GLN A 81 -18.67 -2.16 16.21
N SER A 82 -17.33 -2.04 16.07
CA SER A 82 -16.66 -1.02 15.25
C SER A 82 -15.28 -1.44 14.72
N GLY A 83 -14.93 -2.74 14.73
CA GLY A 83 -13.65 -3.26 14.25
C GLY A 83 -13.17 -4.46 15.08
N LEU A 84 -12.27 -5.26 14.50
CA LEU A 84 -11.70 -6.43 15.17
C LEU A 84 -10.31 -6.08 15.68
N TYR A 85 -10.07 -6.34 16.96
CA TYR A 85 -8.82 -5.95 17.63
C TYR A 85 -7.89 -7.16 17.71
N TYR A 86 -6.67 -7.01 17.18
CA TYR A 86 -5.58 -7.97 17.39
C TYR A 86 -4.82 -7.54 18.67
N GLY A 87 -5.54 -7.51 19.80
CA GLY A 87 -5.07 -6.87 21.04
C GLY A 87 -5.43 -5.37 21.13
N PRO A 88 -5.12 -4.70 22.27
CA PRO A 88 -5.61 -3.34 22.57
C PRO A 88 -5.06 -2.25 21.61
N GLU A 89 -3.93 -2.53 20.97
CA GLU A 89 -3.16 -1.54 20.21
C GLU A 89 -3.17 -1.81 18.70
N VAL A 90 -3.83 -2.87 18.24
CA VAL A 90 -3.92 -3.20 16.81
C VAL A 90 -5.38 -3.27 16.37
N ARG A 91 -5.69 -2.52 15.31
CA ARG A 91 -7.00 -2.47 14.69
C ARG A 91 -6.94 -3.13 13.31
N LEU A 92 -7.78 -4.13 13.10
CA LEU A 92 -8.02 -4.77 11.81
C LEU A 92 -9.45 -4.47 11.37
N GLN A 93 -9.60 -3.92 10.18
CA GLN A 93 -10.90 -3.58 9.61
C GLN A 93 -11.00 -4.10 8.17
N PRO A 94 -12.21 -4.42 7.68
CA PRO A 94 -12.40 -4.62 6.26
C PRO A 94 -11.98 -3.37 5.49
N ASP A 95 -11.26 -3.56 4.39
CA ASP A 95 -11.06 -2.48 3.42
C ASP A 95 -12.22 -2.44 2.41
N LEU A 96 -12.13 -1.54 1.42
CA LEU A 96 -13.12 -1.44 0.34
C LEU A 96 -13.32 -2.77 -0.42
N LEU A 97 -12.27 -3.59 -0.49
CA LEU A 97 -12.34 -4.96 -0.97
C LEU A 97 -12.55 -5.89 0.23
N LEU A 98 -13.61 -6.71 0.20
CA LEU A 98 -14.00 -7.58 1.31
C LEU A 98 -12.91 -8.56 1.76
N GLN A 99 -11.99 -8.91 0.86
CA GLN A 99 -10.86 -9.80 1.12
C GLN A 99 -9.57 -9.06 1.48
N GLU A 100 -9.64 -7.75 1.69
CA GLU A 100 -8.49 -6.95 2.11
C GLU A 100 -8.69 -6.40 3.52
N THR A 101 -7.57 -6.25 4.22
CA THR A 101 -7.54 -5.77 5.60
C THR A 101 -6.89 -4.40 5.64
N ARG A 102 -7.60 -3.45 6.25
CA ARG A 102 -7.02 -2.19 6.70
C ARG A 102 -6.39 -2.37 8.08
N TYR A 103 -5.14 -1.95 8.19
CA TYR A 103 -4.33 -2.09 9.39
C TYR A 103 -4.18 -0.75 10.11
N GLY A 104 -4.35 -0.75 11.44
CA GLY A 104 -3.99 0.36 12.32
C GLY A 104 -3.16 -0.14 13.49
N PHE A 105 -1.98 0.42 13.66
CA PHE A 105 -1.07 0.14 14.77
C PHE A 105 -0.98 1.38 15.65
N LEU A 106 -1.23 1.22 16.95
CA LEU A 106 -1.26 2.29 17.94
C LEU A 106 -0.14 2.05 18.96
N SER A 107 0.27 3.11 19.68
CA SER A 107 1.30 3.01 20.73
C SER A 107 2.61 2.40 20.18
N ASN A 108 3.14 1.37 20.84
CA ASN A 108 4.33 0.61 20.46
C ASN A 108 4.02 -0.70 19.71
N ALA A 109 2.77 -0.96 19.36
CA ALA A 109 2.43 -2.12 18.55
C ALA A 109 2.99 -1.94 17.14
N LEU A 110 3.70 -2.95 16.65
CA LEU A 110 4.17 -3.03 15.27
C LEU A 110 4.00 -4.47 14.80
N PRO A 111 3.78 -4.67 13.49
CA PRO A 111 3.87 -6.03 12.96
C PRO A 111 5.32 -6.51 12.95
N ALA A 112 5.54 -7.82 12.87
CA ALA A 112 6.88 -8.36 12.72
C ALA A 112 7.36 -8.24 11.28
N TYR A 113 6.46 -8.39 10.30
CA TYR A 113 6.78 -8.25 8.89
C TYR A 113 5.68 -7.52 8.12
N VAL A 114 6.11 -6.80 7.09
CA VAL A 114 5.25 -6.32 6.01
C VAL A 114 5.67 -7.02 4.73
N GLU A 115 4.74 -7.72 4.10
CA GLU A 115 4.91 -8.33 2.80
C GLU A 115 4.30 -7.42 1.73
N ILE A 116 5.08 -7.15 0.68
CA ILE A 116 4.68 -6.32 -0.45
C ILE A 116 4.64 -7.23 -1.67
N GLU A 117 3.49 -7.27 -2.32
CA GLU A 117 3.30 -7.90 -3.62
C GLU A 117 3.09 -6.82 -4.68
N LEU A 118 3.81 -6.95 -5.80
CA LEU A 118 3.80 -5.99 -6.90
C LEU A 118 3.75 -6.76 -8.22
N GLY A 119 2.70 -6.54 -9.01
CA GLY A 119 2.57 -7.04 -10.38
C GLY A 119 2.70 -5.90 -11.37
N VAL A 120 3.61 -6.07 -12.33
CA VAL A 120 3.96 -5.04 -13.32
C VAL A 120 3.82 -5.63 -14.72
N LEU A 121 3.09 -4.95 -15.59
CA LEU A 121 2.92 -5.34 -16.98
C LEU A 121 4.21 -5.07 -17.78
N GLU A 122 4.56 -5.97 -18.69
CA GLU A 122 5.70 -5.77 -19.60
C GLU A 122 5.57 -4.46 -20.41
N PRO A 123 6.66 -3.71 -20.64
CA PRO A 123 6.61 -2.40 -21.30
C PRO A 123 5.90 -2.40 -22.65
N ARG A 124 6.18 -3.41 -23.49
CA ARG A 124 5.56 -3.54 -24.83
C ARG A 124 4.05 -3.76 -24.75
N THR A 125 3.61 -4.55 -23.78
CA THR A 125 2.20 -4.84 -23.55
C THR A 125 1.49 -3.62 -22.97
N LEU A 126 2.17 -2.85 -22.12
CA LEU A 126 1.68 -1.58 -21.61
C LEU A 126 1.47 -0.55 -22.73
N GLU A 127 2.40 -0.43 -23.68
CA GLU A 127 2.26 0.45 -24.85
C GLU A 127 1.04 0.06 -25.71
N GLN A 128 0.87 -1.24 -25.97
CA GLN A 128 -0.30 -1.75 -26.68
C GLN A 128 -1.59 -1.47 -25.92
N TYR A 129 -1.59 -1.69 -24.60
CA TYR A 129 -2.73 -1.38 -23.75
C TYR A 129 -3.12 0.11 -23.83
N ARG A 130 -2.14 1.01 -23.81
CA ARG A 130 -2.35 2.47 -23.90
C ARG A 130 -2.93 2.92 -25.24
N SER A 131 -2.85 2.10 -26.29
CA SER A 131 -3.50 2.37 -27.57
C SER A 131 -5.03 2.20 -27.52
N PHE A 132 -5.54 1.45 -26.54
CA PHE A 132 -6.97 1.30 -26.33
C PHE A 132 -7.53 2.53 -25.59
N GLY A 133 -8.80 2.85 -25.85
CA GLY A 133 -9.52 3.83 -25.04
C GLY A 133 -9.52 3.41 -23.57
N SER A 134 -9.22 4.38 -22.70
CA SER A 134 -9.23 4.24 -21.23
C SER A 134 -10.49 3.53 -20.74
N GLY A 135 -10.32 2.45 -19.97
CA GLY A 135 -11.44 1.68 -19.37
C GLY A 135 -12.33 0.91 -20.36
N SER A 136 -11.98 0.85 -21.64
CA SER A 136 -12.79 0.16 -22.64
C SER A 136 -12.92 -1.35 -22.33
N PRO A 137 -14.04 -2.00 -22.71
CA PRO A 137 -14.18 -3.45 -22.61
C PRO A 137 -13.04 -4.21 -23.31
N LEU A 138 -12.54 -3.66 -24.42
CA LEU A 138 -11.41 -4.21 -25.17
C LEU A 138 -10.11 -4.17 -24.35
N ALA A 139 -9.83 -3.04 -23.68
CA ALA A 139 -8.66 -2.89 -22.82
C ALA A 139 -8.67 -3.92 -21.66
N ARG A 140 -9.83 -4.14 -21.04
CA ARG A 140 -9.98 -5.15 -19.97
C ARG A 140 -9.78 -6.58 -20.50
N LYS A 141 -10.36 -6.90 -21.65
CA LYS A 141 -10.17 -8.21 -22.30
C LYS A 141 -8.70 -8.44 -22.65
N PHE A 142 -8.03 -7.42 -23.19
CA PHE A 142 -6.62 -7.47 -23.50
C PHE A 142 -5.78 -7.80 -22.25
N LEU A 143 -6.01 -7.13 -21.11
CA LEU A 143 -5.29 -7.46 -19.87
C LEU A 143 -5.54 -8.89 -19.38
N ALA A 144 -6.77 -9.38 -19.49
CA ALA A 144 -7.10 -10.75 -19.10
C ALA A 144 -6.34 -11.79 -19.95
N GLU A 145 -6.20 -11.54 -21.25
CA GLU A 145 -5.49 -12.41 -22.20
C GLU A 145 -3.96 -12.35 -22.06
N HIS A 146 -3.43 -11.29 -21.47
CA HIS A 146 -1.98 -11.04 -21.32
C HIS A 146 -1.49 -11.15 -19.87
N SER A 147 -2.19 -11.93 -19.03
CA SER A 147 -1.77 -12.22 -17.66
C SER A 147 -0.37 -12.87 -17.57
N GLY A 148 0.04 -13.63 -18.59
CA GLY A 148 1.38 -14.20 -18.70
C GLY A 148 2.51 -13.19 -18.96
N GLN A 149 2.18 -11.92 -19.21
CA GLN A 149 3.13 -10.82 -19.43
C GLN A 149 3.20 -9.88 -18.22
N VAL A 150 2.82 -10.38 -17.05
CA VAL A 150 2.93 -9.68 -15.78
C VAL A 150 4.11 -10.25 -15.00
N HIS A 151 5.06 -9.39 -14.62
CA HIS A 151 6.15 -9.75 -13.73
C HIS A 151 5.67 -9.56 -12.29
N LEU A 152 5.68 -10.65 -11.52
CA LEU A 152 5.26 -10.64 -10.12
C LEU A 152 6.47 -10.61 -9.20
N PHE A 153 6.51 -9.63 -8.32
CA PHE A 153 7.50 -9.47 -7.28
C PHE A 153 6.81 -9.62 -5.93
N ARG A 154 7.49 -10.32 -5.02
CA ARG A 154 7.03 -10.46 -3.64
C ARG A 154 8.22 -10.35 -2.71
N GLN A 155 8.13 -9.45 -1.75
CA GLN A 155 9.18 -9.23 -0.76
C GLN A 155 8.58 -9.08 0.63
N ARG A 156 9.15 -9.82 1.58
CA ARG A 156 8.84 -9.68 3.00
C ARG A 156 9.91 -8.84 3.69
N VAL A 157 9.49 -7.76 4.32
CA VAL A 157 10.36 -6.80 5.02
C VAL A 157 10.14 -6.93 6.53
N PRO A 158 11.16 -7.32 7.31
CA PRO A 158 11.06 -7.33 8.76
C PRO A 158 10.97 -5.90 9.31
N ILE A 159 10.02 -5.65 10.21
CA ILE A 159 9.90 -4.39 10.93
C ILE A 159 10.59 -4.57 12.29
N ARG A 160 11.58 -3.73 12.57
CA ARG A 160 12.35 -3.78 13.82
C ARG A 160 12.00 -2.57 14.67
N LEU A 161 11.84 -2.78 15.97
CA LEU A 161 11.77 -1.68 16.93
C LEU A 161 13.07 -0.89 16.87
N GLY A 162 12.98 0.42 16.70
CA GLY A 162 14.11 1.33 16.67
C GLY A 162 14.68 1.59 18.08
N ALA A 163 15.10 0.55 18.81
CA ALA A 163 15.87 0.66 20.04
C ALA A 163 16.46 -0.70 20.47
N GLU A 164 17.47 -1.18 19.74
CA GLU A 164 18.61 -1.88 20.33
C GLU A 164 19.88 -1.44 19.58
N MET A 165 20.17 -0.14 19.64
CA MET A 165 21.58 0.26 19.54
C MET A 165 22.20 -0.22 20.85
N ARG A 166 22.86 -1.39 20.80
CA ARG A 166 23.66 -1.96 21.87
C ARG A 166 24.36 -0.84 22.63
N ALA A 167 24.01 -0.64 23.89
CA ALA A 167 24.94 -0.09 24.86
C ALA A 167 26.10 -1.09 24.93
N VAL A 168 27.09 -0.91 24.04
CA VAL A 168 28.39 -1.52 24.21
C VAL A 168 28.98 -0.80 25.42
N ASN A 169 28.79 -1.40 26.58
CA ASN A 169 29.58 -1.08 27.76
C ASN A 169 31.04 -1.27 27.37
N LEU A 170 31.74 -0.16 27.14
CA LEU A 170 33.20 -0.16 27.12
C LEU A 170 33.67 -0.15 28.60
N PRO A 171 34.71 -0.94 28.91
CA PRO A 171 35.24 -1.07 30.27
C PRO A 171 35.84 0.23 30.81
#